data_AF-A0A0F9A831-F1
#
_entry.id   AF-A0A0F9A831-F1
#
_cell.length_a   1.000
_cell.length_b   1.000
_cell.length_c   1.000
_cell.angle_alpha   90.00
_cell.angle_beta   90.00
_cell.angle_gamma   90.00
#
_symmetry.space_group_name_H-M   'P 1'
#
loop_
_entity.id
_entity.type
_entity.pdbx_description
1 polymer ?
#
loop_
_entity_poly.entity_id
_entity_poly.type
_entity_poly.pdbx_seq_one_letter_code
_entity_poly.pdbx_strand_id
1 'polypeptide(L)'
;MQLSKSEYMMFLKHPAWLWLKKHDKSKLPEPDDNLQAIFDAGVEFEQYANKRFPDGVDIGFNDFSEYRSMPGRTMQAVDSNAKTIFQGRFEGDNITCICDVVDRVEKNTFDLYE
;
A
#
# COMPACT_ATOMS: atom_id res chain seq x y z
N MET A 1 2.44 14.45 11.77
CA MET A 1 2.40 14.51 10.29
C MET A 1 2.88 13.17 9.77
N GLN A 2 2.05 12.43 9.04
CA GLN A 2 2.46 11.14 8.46
C GLN A 2 3.04 11.38 7.06
N LEU A 3 4.16 10.73 6.76
CA LEU A 3 4.85 10.76 5.48
C LEU A 3 4.58 9.45 4.75
N SER A 4 4.09 9.51 3.51
CA SER A 4 4.02 8.34 2.65
C SER A 4 5.37 8.01 2.02
N LYS A 5 5.52 6.80 1.46
CA LYS A 5 6.71 6.40 0.69
C LYS A 5 7.00 7.40 -0.43
N SER A 6 5.99 7.77 -1.22
CA SER A 6 6.14 8.75 -2.30
C SER A 6 6.57 10.12 -1.81
N GLU A 7 6.07 10.57 -0.66
CA GLU A 7 6.47 11.83 -0.03
C GLU A 7 7.92 11.81 0.45
N TYR A 8 8.36 10.69 1.02
CA TYR A 8 9.77 10.49 1.39
C TYR A 8 10.67 10.48 0.15
N MET A 9 10.28 9.77 -0.91
CA MET A 9 11.01 9.76 -2.18
C MET A 9 11.07 11.17 -2.81
N MET A 10 10.00 11.96 -2.72
CA MET A 10 10.01 13.37 -3.15
C MET A 10 10.99 14.22 -2.33
N PHE A 11 11.02 14.04 -1.00
CA PHE A 11 11.98 14.73 -0.14
C PHE A 11 13.42 14.40 -0.51
N LEU A 12 13.72 13.12 -0.77
CA LEU A 12 15.05 12.68 -1.20
C LEU A 12 15.47 13.29 -2.54
N LYS A 13 14.51 13.52 -3.46
CA LYS A 13 14.77 14.29 -4.69
C LYS A 13 15.10 15.74 -4.37
N HIS A 14 14.25 16.40 -3.58
CA HIS A 14 14.49 17.76 -3.09
C HIS A 14 13.53 18.12 -1.92
N PRO A 15 14.00 18.65 -0.77
CA PRO A 15 13.14 18.98 0.37
C PRO A 15 12.00 19.94 0.05
N ALA A 16 12.24 20.94 -0.82
CA ALA A 16 11.21 21.88 -1.25
C ALA A 16 10.02 21.20 -1.95
N TRP A 17 10.22 20.07 -2.63
CA TRP A 17 9.13 19.35 -3.30
C TRP A 17 8.15 18.76 -2.29
N LEU A 18 8.65 18.17 -1.20
CA LEU A 18 7.80 17.71 -0.10
C LEU A 18 7.03 18.88 0.53
N TRP A 19 7.71 20.00 0.77
CA TRP A 19 7.07 21.19 1.34
C TRP A 19 5.93 21.70 0.44
N LEU A 20 6.18 21.84 -0.87
CA LEU A 20 5.16 22.23 -1.83
C LEU A 20 4.01 21.22 -1.87
N LYS A 21 4.28 19.92 -1.85
CA LYS A 21 3.22 18.89 -1.82
C LYS A 21 2.28 19.05 -0.62
N LYS A 22 2.81 19.41 0.55
CA LYS A 22 2.06 19.55 1.81
C LYS A 22 1.37 20.90 1.97
N HIS A 23 1.96 21.98 1.46
CA HIS A 23 1.53 23.34 1.77
C HIS A 23 1.07 24.16 0.56
N ASP A 24 1.49 23.80 -0.65
CA ASP A 24 1.13 24.52 -1.87
C ASP A 24 1.22 23.60 -3.11
N LYS A 25 0.34 22.60 -3.16
CA LYS A 25 0.35 21.56 -4.22
C LYS A 25 0.19 22.17 -5.62
N SER A 26 -0.46 23.34 -5.73
CA SER A 26 -0.72 24.03 -6.99
C SER A 26 0.55 24.42 -7.76
N LYS A 27 1.69 24.50 -7.08
CA LYS A 27 2.99 24.81 -7.69
C LYS A 27 3.74 23.58 -8.23
N LEU A 28 3.25 22.38 -7.92
CA LEU A 28 3.82 21.16 -8.50
C LEU A 28 3.18 20.93 -9.88
N PRO A 29 3.96 20.49 -10.89
CA PRO A 29 3.38 20.07 -12.14
C PRO A 29 2.45 18.88 -11.88
N GLU A 30 1.33 18.86 -12.59
CA GLU A 30 0.50 17.66 -12.66
C GLU A 30 1.25 16.57 -13.43
N PRO A 31 0.97 15.29 -13.16
CA PRO A 31 1.46 14.18 -13.99
C PRO A 31 1.12 14.43 -15.47
N ASP A 32 2.09 14.23 -16.35
CA ASP A 32 1.81 14.21 -17.78
C ASP A 32 1.10 12.90 -18.18
N ASP A 33 0.54 12.88 -19.39
CA ASP A 33 -0.23 11.72 -19.88
C ASP A 33 0.59 10.42 -19.89
N ASN A 34 1.89 10.52 -20.15
CA ASN A 34 2.79 9.37 -20.12
C ASN A 34 2.96 8.82 -18.71
N LEU A 35 3.18 9.69 -17.72
CA LEU A 35 3.30 9.29 -16.33
C LEU A 35 1.97 8.73 -15.79
N GLN A 36 0.85 9.33 -16.16
CA GLN A 36 -0.48 8.83 -15.79
C GLN A 36 -0.73 7.44 -16.39
N ALA A 37 -0.38 7.21 -17.65
CA ALA A 37 -0.51 5.90 -18.29
C ALA A 37 0.32 4.81 -17.59
N ILE A 38 1.49 5.14 -17.05
CA ILE A 38 2.30 4.21 -16.26
C ILE A 38 1.59 3.84 -14.95
N PHE A 39 0.97 4.82 -14.27
CA PHE A 39 0.20 4.55 -13.05
C PHE A 39 -1.02 3.68 -13.33
N ASP A 40 -1.76 4.00 -14.39
CA ASP A 40 -2.97 3.25 -14.78
C ASP A 40 -2.62 1.81 -15.15
N ALA A 41 -1.52 1.60 -15.89
CA ALA A 41 -1.01 0.27 -16.20
C ALA A 41 -0.61 -0.52 -14.96
N GLY A 42 -0.05 0.14 -13.94
CA GLY A 42 0.25 -0.47 -12.65
C GLY A 42 -1.01 -0.94 -11.92
N VAL A 43 -2.05 -0.10 -11.87
CA VAL A 43 -3.35 -0.45 -11.28
C VAL A 43 -4.00 -1.61 -12.03
N GLU A 44 -3.95 -1.59 -13.36
CA GLU A 44 -4.49 -2.68 -14.17
C GLU A 44 -3.73 -4.00 -13.92
N PHE A 45 -2.41 -3.93 -13.81
CA PHE A 45 -1.57 -5.10 -13.52
C PHE A 45 -1.92 -5.74 -12.17
N GLU A 46 -2.09 -4.95 -11.10
CA GLU A 46 -2.51 -5.47 -9.80
C GLU A 46 -3.82 -6.27 -9.88
N GLN A 47 -4.79 -5.80 -10.67
CA GLN A 47 -6.05 -6.53 -10.86
C GLN A 47 -5.84 -7.92 -11.50
N TYR A 48 -4.87 -8.07 -12.40
CA TYR A 48 -4.53 -9.37 -12.97
C TYR A 48 -3.70 -10.24 -12.02
N ALA A 49 -2.80 -9.63 -11.26
CA ALA A 49 -2.02 -10.34 -10.23
C ALA A 49 -2.96 -10.93 -9.17
N ASN A 50 -3.92 -10.16 -8.67
CA ASN A 50 -4.88 -10.59 -7.65
C ASN A 50 -5.73 -11.79 -8.11
N LYS A 51 -6.01 -11.92 -9.42
CA LYS A 51 -6.72 -13.11 -9.97
C LYS A 51 -5.97 -14.43 -9.77
N ARG A 52 -4.70 -14.42 -9.39
CA ARG A 52 -3.92 -15.65 -9.11
C ARG A 52 -4.13 -16.16 -7.70
N PHE A 53 -4.73 -15.34 -6.84
CA PHE A 53 -5.07 -15.68 -5.46
C PHE A 53 -6.59 -15.62 -5.29
N PRO A 54 -7.31 -16.68 -5.71
CA PRO A 54 -8.75 -16.74 -5.52
C PRO A 54 -9.08 -16.63 -4.02
N ASP A 55 -10.19 -15.95 -3.71
CA ASP A 55 -10.67 -15.74 -2.34
C ASP A 55 -9.76 -14.90 -1.43
N GLY A 56 -8.80 -14.16 -2.01
CA GLY A 56 -7.94 -13.24 -1.26
C GLY A 56 -8.74 -12.11 -0.61
N VAL A 57 -8.41 -11.81 0.65
CA VAL A 57 -9.06 -10.74 1.43
C VAL A 57 -8.33 -9.43 1.19
N ASP A 58 -9.00 -8.46 0.57
CA ASP A 58 -8.45 -7.13 0.41
C ASP A 58 -8.61 -6.30 1.68
N ILE A 59 -7.48 -5.91 2.29
CA ILE A 59 -7.47 -4.96 3.39
C ILE A 59 -7.65 -3.57 2.80
N GLY A 60 -6.70 -3.06 2.03
CA GLY A 60 -6.80 -1.76 1.38
C GLY A 60 -7.20 -0.59 2.29
N PHE A 61 -7.32 0.60 1.70
CA PHE A 61 -7.89 1.78 2.36
C PHE A 61 -8.19 2.86 1.32
N ASN A 62 -9.24 3.64 1.55
CA ASN A 62 -9.60 4.82 0.76
C ASN A 62 -9.31 6.13 1.49
N ASP A 63 -9.24 6.08 2.82
CA ASP A 63 -9.00 7.25 3.65
C ASP A 63 -8.10 6.97 4.86
N PHE A 64 -7.81 8.03 5.61
CA PHE A 64 -6.92 7.95 6.75
C PHE A 64 -7.49 7.09 7.90
N SER A 65 -8.80 7.10 8.10
CA SER A 65 -9.44 6.30 9.14
C SER A 65 -9.33 4.82 8.83
N GLU A 66 -9.56 4.43 7.57
CA GLU A 66 -9.38 3.07 7.08
C GLU A 66 -7.90 2.66 7.15
N TYR A 67 -6.98 3.54 6.76
CA TYR A 67 -5.54 3.31 6.87
C TYR A 67 -5.12 2.96 8.30
N ARG A 68 -5.62 3.71 9.29
CA ARG A 68 -5.33 3.47 10.70
C ARG A 68 -5.94 2.16 11.20
N SER A 69 -7.03 1.69 10.60
CA SER A 69 -7.69 0.43 10.95
C SER A 69 -7.01 -0.82 10.34
N MET A 70 -6.18 -0.66 9.29
CA MET A 70 -5.60 -1.77 8.55
C MET A 70 -4.88 -2.83 9.42
N PRO A 71 -4.09 -2.48 10.44
CA PRO A 71 -3.43 -3.50 11.27
C PRO A 71 -4.43 -4.43 11.96
N GLY A 72 -5.52 -3.87 12.50
CA GLY A 72 -6.58 -4.66 13.12
C GLY A 72 -7.31 -5.56 12.11
N ARG A 73 -7.64 -5.03 10.93
CA ARG A 73 -8.29 -5.79 9.85
C ARG A 73 -7.39 -6.90 9.31
N THR A 74 -6.08 -6.64 9.21
CA THR A 74 -5.07 -7.62 8.81
C THR A 74 -5.01 -8.77 9.82
N MET A 75 -4.92 -8.45 11.12
CA MET A 75 -4.93 -9.49 12.17
C MET A 75 -6.23 -10.28 12.20
N GLN A 76 -7.38 -9.62 12.01
CA GLN A 76 -8.67 -10.32 11.91
C GLN A 76 -8.68 -11.33 10.75
N ALA A 77 -8.14 -10.96 9.59
CA ALA A 77 -8.02 -11.88 8.45
C ALA A 77 -7.06 -13.04 8.76
N VAL A 78 -5.94 -12.76 9.43
CA VAL A 78 -5.00 -13.79 9.89
C VAL A 78 -5.68 -14.77 10.86
N ASP A 79 -6.41 -14.28 11.86
CA ASP A 79 -7.08 -15.09 12.87
C ASP A 79 -8.25 -15.89 12.30
N SER A 80 -8.89 -15.36 11.25
CA SER A 80 -9.95 -16.03 10.50
C SER A 80 -9.41 -17.09 9.51
N ASN A 81 -8.10 -17.38 9.55
CA ASN A 81 -7.41 -18.30 8.64
C ASN A 81 -7.56 -17.94 7.16
N ALA A 82 -7.57 -16.64 6.83
CA ALA A 82 -7.49 -16.21 5.43
C ALA A 82 -6.24 -16.84 4.78
N LYS A 83 -6.45 -17.42 3.60
CA LYS A 83 -5.38 -18.01 2.78
C LYS A 83 -4.50 -16.91 2.20
N THR A 84 -5.10 -15.93 1.54
CA THR A 84 -4.38 -14.78 1.00
C THR A 84 -4.96 -13.47 1.57
N ILE A 85 -4.08 -12.52 1.87
CA ILE A 85 -4.42 -11.17 2.30
C ILE A 85 -3.71 -10.19 1.36
N PHE A 86 -4.47 -9.30 0.72
CA PHE A 86 -3.91 -8.22 -0.09
C PHE A 86 -3.74 -6.95 0.75
N GLN A 87 -2.67 -6.21 0.50
CA GLN A 87 -2.38 -4.93 1.17
C GLN A 87 -2.37 -5.07 2.71
N GLY A 88 -1.89 -6.21 3.21
CA GLY A 88 -1.85 -6.51 4.64
C GLY A 88 -0.88 -5.59 5.37
N ARG A 89 -1.35 -4.88 6.40
CA ARG A 89 -0.53 -3.96 7.20
C ARG A 89 -0.15 -4.58 8.53
N PHE A 90 1.15 -4.67 8.79
CA PHE A 90 1.70 -5.11 10.07
C PHE A 90 2.39 -3.95 10.79
N GLU A 91 2.36 -4.01 12.12
CA GLU A 91 3.07 -3.11 13.01
C GLU A 91 3.87 -3.96 14.00
N GLY A 92 5.15 -3.63 14.18
CA GLY A 92 6.05 -4.30 15.11
C GLY A 92 7.10 -3.31 15.59
N ASP A 93 7.28 -3.20 16.90
CA ASP A 93 8.11 -2.18 17.54
C ASP A 93 7.75 -0.77 17.02
N ASN A 94 8.68 -0.12 16.31
CA ASN A 94 8.51 1.20 15.70
C ASN A 94 8.46 1.13 14.16
N ILE A 95 8.19 -0.05 13.60
CA ILE A 95 8.17 -0.31 12.16
C ILE A 95 6.75 -0.66 11.74
N THR A 96 6.37 -0.18 10.55
CA THR A 96 5.16 -0.60 9.87
C THR A 96 5.49 -1.04 8.46
N CYS A 97 4.83 -2.09 8.01
CA CYS A 97 4.96 -2.64 6.67
C CYS A 97 3.57 -2.88 6.10
N ILE A 98 3.36 -2.54 4.84
CA ILE A 98 2.19 -2.92 4.06
C ILE A 98 2.74 -3.78 2.93
N CYS A 99 2.30 -5.03 2.87
CA CYS A 99 2.71 -5.99 1.85
C CYS A 99 1.65 -6.05 0.75
N ASP A 100 2.06 -6.18 -0.51
CA ASP A 100 1.10 -6.28 -1.60
C ASP A 100 0.27 -7.56 -1.52
N VAL A 101 0.93 -8.71 -1.30
CA VAL A 101 0.27 -10.00 -1.06
C VAL A 101 0.95 -10.77 0.06
N VAL A 102 0.15 -11.27 1.00
CA VAL A 102 0.56 -12.22 2.04
C VAL A 102 -0.20 -13.53 1.83
N ASP A 103 0.48 -14.59 1.42
CA ASP A 103 -0.13 -15.91 1.18
C ASP A 103 0.32 -16.92 2.23
N ARG A 104 -0.63 -17.49 2.97
CA ARG A 104 -0.34 -18.46 4.03
C ARG A 104 -0.03 -19.83 3.46
N VAL A 105 1.20 -20.30 3.61
CA VAL A 105 1.62 -21.63 3.15
C VAL A 105 1.29 -22.68 4.21
N GLU A 106 1.58 -22.37 5.47
CA GLU A 106 1.31 -23.22 6.65
C GLU A 106 1.01 -22.34 7.86
N LYS A 107 0.43 -22.90 8.93
CA LYS A 107 0.04 -22.22 10.20
C LYS A 107 0.53 -20.77 10.34
N ASN A 108 1.82 -20.57 10.60
CA ASN A 108 2.45 -19.25 10.80
C ASN A 108 3.57 -18.97 9.78
N THR A 109 3.50 -19.61 8.62
CA THR A 109 4.46 -19.47 7.52
C THR A 109 3.75 -18.84 6.33
N PHE A 110 4.30 -17.74 5.82
CA PHE A 110 3.70 -16.95 4.76
C PHE A 110 4.71 -16.64 3.67
N ASP A 111 4.26 -16.70 2.43
CA ASP A 111 4.95 -16.13 1.28
C ASP A 111 4.53 -14.67 1.13
N LEU A 112 5.49 -13.81 0.78
CA LEU A 112 5.27 -12.40 0.51
C LEU A 112 5.55 -12.12 -0.97
N TYR A 113 4.66 -11.37 -1.61
CA TYR A 113 4.82 -10.88 -2.98
C TYR A 113 4.73 -9.34 -2.93
N GLU A 114 5.66 -8.67 -3.62
CA GLU A 114 5.89 -7.21 -3.68
C GLU A 114 6.28 -6.80 -5.11
#